data_AF-A0A1Y0I7R3-F1
#
_entry.id   AF-A0A1Y0I7R3-F1
#
_cell.length_a   1.000
_cell.length_b   1.000
_cell.length_c   1.000
_cell.angle_alpha   90.00
_cell.angle_beta   90.00
_cell.angle_gamma   90.00
#
_symmetry.space_group_name_H-M   'P 1'
#
loop_
_entity.id
_entity.type
_entity.pdbx_description
1 polymer ?
#
loop_
_entity_poly.entity_id
_entity_poly.type
_entity_poly.pdbx_seq_one_letter_code
_entity_poly.pdbx_strand_id
1 'polypeptide(L)'
;MTRLNAIDQIELLLALQQYEQAIDVAIDQFEDLKGCYYNHLLRVLEQSPETCGLLKVVIYRCLLLDVLDRAYTKAYTYGARYLKALSVLDAEINDYQKLDTHSEFEVYLNERHGRKRSFWALL
;
A
#
# COMPACT_ATOMS: atom_id res chain seq x y z
N MET A 1 0.19 -26.98 -12.14
CA MET A 1 -0.62 -26.03 -11.36
C MET A 1 0.07 -24.68 -11.44
N THR A 2 -0.58 -23.68 -12.03
CA THR A 2 -0.07 -22.31 -12.06
C THR A 2 -0.15 -21.77 -10.63
N ARG A 3 0.98 -21.32 -10.05
CA ARG A 3 0.99 -20.67 -8.74
C ARG A 3 0.15 -19.38 -8.86
N LEU A 4 -0.74 -19.13 -7.91
CA LEU A 4 -1.47 -17.86 -7.83
C LEU A 4 -0.48 -16.70 -7.73
N ASN A 5 -0.79 -15.54 -8.32
CA ASN A 5 0.02 -14.33 -8.12
C ASN A 5 -0.23 -13.77 -6.70
N ALA A 6 0.54 -12.75 -6.29
CA ALA A 6 0.46 -12.19 -4.94
C ALA A 6 -0.95 -11.68 -4.59
N ILE A 7 -1.61 -10.97 -5.50
CA ILE A 7 -2.92 -10.37 -5.22
C ILE A 7 -4.03 -11.42 -5.09
N ASP A 8 -4.03 -12.45 -5.95
CA ASP A 8 -4.99 -13.55 -5.88
C ASP A 8 -4.80 -14.40 -4.61
N GLN A 9 -3.54 -14.56 -4.16
CA GLN A 9 -3.26 -15.20 -2.87
C GLN A 9 -3.86 -14.40 -1.71
N ILE A 10 -3.67 -13.07 -1.69
CA ILE A 10 -4.21 -12.20 -0.64
C ILE A 10 -5.73 -12.23 -0.63
N GLU A 11 -6.40 -12.08 -1.78
CA GLU A 11 -7.85 -12.14 -1.86
C GLU A 11 -8.41 -13.47 -1.34
N LEU A 12 -7.76 -14.59 -1.68
CA LEU A 12 -8.14 -15.91 -1.18
C LEU A 12 -7.97 -16.01 0.34
N LEU A 13 -6.83 -15.55 0.88
CA LEU A 13 -6.55 -15.59 2.31
C LEU A 13 -7.52 -14.72 3.10
N LEU A 14 -7.87 -13.53 2.59
CA LEU A 14 -8.92 -12.68 3.17
C LEU A 14 -10.27 -13.38 3.19
N ALA A 15 -10.67 -14.04 2.09
CA ALA A 15 -11.92 -14.79 2.02
C ALA A 15 -11.96 -15.97 3.01
N LEU A 16 -10.80 -16.57 3.30
CA LEU A 16 -10.63 -17.62 4.30
C LEU A 16 -10.39 -17.10 5.72
N GLN A 17 -10.41 -15.78 5.93
CA GLN A 17 -10.12 -15.10 7.21
C GLN A 17 -8.72 -15.42 7.77
N GLN A 18 -7.78 -15.74 6.88
CA GLN A 18 -6.38 -16.02 7.15
C GLN A 18 -5.56 -14.72 7.08
N TYR A 19 -5.86 -13.80 7.99
CA TYR A 19 -5.36 -12.41 7.92
C TYR A 19 -3.85 -12.29 8.11
N GLU A 20 -3.26 -13.04 9.04
CA GLU A 20 -1.81 -13.03 9.26
C GLU A 20 -1.06 -13.51 8.01
N GLN A 21 -1.52 -14.60 7.39
CA GLN A 21 -0.93 -15.08 6.15
C GLN A 21 -1.10 -14.08 5.00
N ALA A 22 -2.23 -13.37 4.95
CA ALA A 22 -2.45 -12.31 3.95
C ALA A 22 -1.46 -11.16 4.12
N ILE A 23 -1.17 -10.76 5.37
CA ILE A 23 -0.15 -9.76 5.71
C ILE A 23 1.23 -10.25 5.30
N ASP A 24 1.61 -11.49 5.65
CA ASP A 24 2.91 -12.08 5.32
C ASP A 24 3.13 -12.09 3.80
N VAL A 25 2.14 -12.55 3.03
CA VAL A 25 2.19 -12.54 1.56
C VAL A 25 2.37 -11.12 1.03
N ALA A 26 1.65 -10.15 1.59
CA ALA A 26 1.73 -8.76 1.13
C ALA A 26 3.10 -8.14 1.40
N ILE A 27 3.69 -8.41 2.57
CA ILE A 27 5.02 -7.94 2.94
C ILE A 27 6.09 -8.61 2.07
N ASP A 28 6.08 -9.94 1.97
CA ASP A 28 7.12 -10.70 1.29
C ASP A 28 7.07 -10.54 -0.24
N GLN A 29 5.90 -10.23 -0.81
CA GLN A 29 5.69 -10.06 -2.26
C GLN A 29 5.35 -8.60 -2.62
N PHE A 30 5.83 -7.63 -1.85
CA PHE A 30 5.59 -6.19 -2.08
C PHE A 30 5.95 -5.73 -3.51
N GLU A 31 7.09 -6.20 -4.03
CA GLU A 31 7.54 -5.85 -5.38
C GLU A 31 6.58 -6.35 -6.47
N ASP A 32 6.04 -7.56 -6.32
CA ASP A 32 5.05 -8.12 -7.25
C ASP A 32 3.72 -7.35 -7.15
N LEU A 33 3.33 -6.92 -5.95
CA LEU A 33 2.11 -6.14 -5.73
C LEU A 33 2.14 -4.75 -6.38
N LYS A 34 3.29 -4.07 -6.41
CA LYS A 34 3.42 -2.79 -7.13
C LYS A 34 3.10 -2.91 -8.61
N GLY A 35 3.30 -4.09 -9.21
CA GLY A 35 2.95 -4.37 -10.60
C GLY A 35 1.49 -4.74 -10.84
N CYS A 36 0.69 -4.91 -9.79
CA CYS A 36 -0.70 -5.33 -9.91
C CYS A 36 -1.63 -4.22 -10.40
N TYR A 37 -2.77 -4.61 -10.98
CA TYR A 37 -3.77 -3.67 -11.43
C TYR A 37 -4.37 -2.88 -10.26
N TYR A 38 -4.42 -1.56 -10.42
CA TYR A 38 -4.94 -0.60 -9.43
C TYR A 38 -6.29 -1.00 -8.80
N ASN A 39 -7.24 -1.48 -9.62
CA ASN A 39 -8.57 -1.86 -9.13
C ASN A 39 -8.56 -3.12 -8.25
N HIS A 40 -7.61 -4.03 -8.44
CA HIS A 40 -7.47 -5.20 -7.56
C HIS A 40 -6.90 -4.79 -6.19
N LEU A 41 -5.93 -3.86 -6.18
CA LEU A 41 -5.42 -3.27 -4.94
C LEU A 41 -6.53 -2.57 -4.15
N LEU A 42 -7.39 -1.81 -4.82
CA LEU A 42 -8.56 -1.20 -4.18
C LEU A 42 -9.54 -2.23 -3.60
N ARG A 43 -9.81 -3.31 -4.34
CA ARG A 43 -10.67 -4.39 -3.85
C ARG A 43 -10.11 -5.04 -2.59
N VAL A 44 -8.80 -5.28 -2.53
CA VAL A 44 -8.16 -5.81 -1.32
C VAL A 44 -8.32 -4.85 -0.14
N LEU A 45 -8.18 -3.54 -0.35
CA LEU A 45 -8.44 -2.55 0.72
C LEU A 45 -9.89 -2.61 1.21
N GLU A 46 -10.85 -2.72 0.30
CA GLU A 46 -12.29 -2.82 0.65
C GLU A 46 -12.62 -4.10 1.44
N GLN A 47 -11.91 -5.20 1.15
CA GLN A 47 -12.09 -6.48 1.82
C GLN A 47 -11.31 -6.60 3.14
N SER A 48 -10.29 -5.77 3.34
CA SER A 48 -9.39 -5.84 4.50
C SER A 48 -10.09 -5.34 5.77
N PRO A 49 -10.23 -6.17 6.82
CA PRO A 49 -10.74 -5.74 8.11
C PRO A 49 -9.95 -4.56 8.70
N GLU A 50 -10.58 -3.77 9.58
CA GLU A 50 -9.88 -2.69 10.30
C GLU A 50 -8.68 -3.19 11.11
N THR A 51 -8.73 -4.42 11.61
CA THR A 51 -7.61 -5.05 12.34
C THR A 51 -6.40 -5.36 11.46
N CYS A 52 -6.52 -5.32 10.14
CA CYS A 52 -5.44 -5.66 9.20
C CYS A 52 -4.63 -4.41 8.79
N GLY A 53 -4.16 -3.64 9.77
CA GLY A 53 -3.45 -2.37 9.53
C GLY A 53 -2.23 -2.50 8.61
N LEU A 54 -1.38 -3.50 8.84
CA LEU A 54 -0.18 -3.73 8.01
C LEU A 54 -0.50 -4.09 6.56
N LEU A 55 -1.56 -4.88 6.32
CA LEU A 55 -2.01 -5.16 4.96
C LEU A 55 -2.46 -3.87 4.27
N LYS A 56 -3.26 -3.04 4.95
CA LYS A 56 -3.69 -1.73 4.41
C LYS A 56 -2.48 -0.83 4.12
N VAL A 57 -1.45 -0.82 4.98
CA VAL A 57 -0.20 -0.09 4.72
C VAL A 57 0.44 -0.53 3.42
N VAL A 58 0.67 -1.83 3.22
CA VAL A 58 1.29 -2.35 1.99
C VAL A 58 0.52 -1.90 0.75
N ILE A 59 -0.80 -2.04 0.76
CA ILE A 59 -1.64 -1.74 -0.40
C ILE A 59 -1.69 -0.23 -0.68
N TYR A 60 -1.81 0.61 0.36
CA TYR A 60 -1.73 2.06 0.18
C TYR A 60 -0.37 2.52 -0.35
N ARG A 61 0.73 1.91 0.10
CA ARG A 61 2.08 2.19 -0.44
C ARG A 61 2.17 1.82 -1.92
N CYS A 62 1.63 0.67 -2.34
CA CYS A 62 1.59 0.29 -3.75
C CYS A 62 0.79 1.29 -4.60
N LEU A 63 -0.41 1.66 -4.15
CA LEU A 63 -1.27 2.63 -4.84
C LEU A 63 -0.61 4.02 -4.95
N LEU A 64 0.01 4.49 -3.86
CA LEU A 64 0.71 5.77 -3.83
C LEU A 64 1.90 5.78 -4.79
N LEU A 65 2.72 4.73 -4.77
CA LEU A 65 3.88 4.63 -5.66
C LEU A 65 3.46 4.58 -7.12
N ASP A 66 2.41 3.84 -7.49
CA ASP A 66 1.88 3.81 -8.86
C ASP A 66 1.43 5.21 -9.34
N VAL A 67 0.70 5.95 -8.49
CA VAL A 67 0.26 7.32 -8.79
C VAL A 67 1.46 8.25 -9.03
N LEU A 68 2.48 8.16 -8.17
CA LEU A 68 3.66 9.02 -8.27
C LEU A 68 4.56 8.63 -9.43
N ASP A 69 4.81 7.34 -9.66
CA ASP A 69 5.65 6.84 -10.75
C ASP A 69 5.07 7.21 -12.13
N ARG A 70 3.75 7.13 -12.31
CA ARG A 70 3.07 7.56 -13.56
C ARG A 70 3.10 9.07 -13.79
N ALA A 71 3.42 9.87 -12.77
CA ALA A 71 3.40 11.34 -12.80
C ALA A 71 2.06 11.93 -13.32
N TYR A 72 0.94 11.24 -13.07
CA TYR A 72 -0.36 11.64 -13.57
C TYR A 72 -1.02 12.62 -12.59
N THR A 73 -0.82 13.92 -12.82
CA THR A 73 -1.24 14.99 -11.90
C THR A 73 -2.71 14.94 -11.48
N LYS A 74 -3.61 14.50 -12.38
CA LYS A 74 -5.04 14.35 -12.05
C LYS A 74 -5.32 13.32 -10.95
N ALA A 75 -4.40 12.38 -10.73
CA ALA A 75 -4.50 11.38 -9.68
C ALA A 75 -3.76 11.75 -8.38
N TYR A 76 -3.04 12.88 -8.33
CA TYR A 76 -2.30 13.28 -7.12
C TYR A 76 -3.21 13.50 -5.91
N THR A 77 -4.47 13.90 -6.11
CA THR A 77 -5.45 13.97 -5.01
C THR A 77 -5.70 12.60 -4.38
N TYR A 78 -5.71 11.51 -5.16
CA TYR A 78 -5.80 10.16 -4.60
C TYR A 78 -4.52 9.78 -3.87
N GLY A 79 -3.35 10.05 -4.46
CA GLY A 79 -2.06 9.83 -3.79
C GLY A 79 -1.97 10.55 -2.44
N ALA A 80 -2.35 11.83 -2.38
CA ALA A 80 -2.33 12.60 -1.14
C ALA A 80 -3.29 12.01 -0.08
N ARG A 81 -4.45 11.51 -0.50
CA ARG A 81 -5.37 10.78 0.38
C ARG A 81 -4.76 9.48 0.91
N TYR A 82 -4.01 8.75 0.08
CA TYR A 82 -3.33 7.52 0.51
C TYR A 82 -2.23 7.80 1.53
N LEU A 83 -1.43 8.86 1.34
CA LEU A 83 -0.42 9.24 2.33
C LEU A 83 -1.04 9.67 3.67
N LYS A 84 -2.17 10.40 3.64
CA LYS A 84 -2.94 10.73 4.85
C LYS A 84 -3.49 9.48 5.55
N ALA A 85 -4.00 8.51 4.80
CA ALA A 85 -4.44 7.24 5.36
C ALA A 85 -3.29 6.45 6.01
N LEU A 86 -2.09 6.47 5.41
CA LEU A 86 -0.90 5.86 5.99
C LEU A 86 -0.50 6.51 7.32
N SER A 87 -0.59 7.83 7.44
CA SER A 87 -0.30 8.55 8.69
C SER A 87 -1.30 8.22 9.81
N VAL A 88 -2.58 8.00 9.46
CA VAL A 88 -3.58 7.53 10.44
C VAL A 88 -3.26 6.11 10.93
N LEU A 89 -2.88 5.21 10.01
CA LEU A 89 -2.50 3.83 10.36
C LEU A 89 -1.23 3.78 11.22
N ASP A 90 -0.27 4.66 10.99
CA ASP A 90 0.97 4.76 11.78
C ASP A 90 0.68 5.00 13.27
N ALA A 91 -0.35 5.79 13.59
CA ALA A 91 -0.77 6.02 14.98
C ALA A 91 -1.31 4.76 15.69
N GLU A 92 -1.69 3.72 14.93
CA GLU A 92 -2.25 2.47 15.44
C GLU A 92 -1.26 1.29 15.38
N ILE A 93 -0.20 1.40 14.57
CA ILE A 93 0.77 0.33 14.32
C ILE A 93 2.00 0.52 15.20
N ASN A 94 2.22 -0.43 16.11
CA ASN A 94 3.40 -0.43 16.98
C ASN A 94 4.58 -1.24 16.43
N ASP A 95 4.33 -2.14 15.48
CA ASP A 95 5.33 -3.03 14.88
C ASP A 95 5.09 -3.12 13.36
N TYR A 96 6.06 -2.64 12.59
CA TYR A 96 6.05 -2.68 11.12
C TYR A 96 6.59 -4.00 10.55
N GLN A 97 7.03 -4.93 11.40
CA GLN A 97 7.65 -6.19 11.01
C GLN A 97 8.86 -5.96 10.07
N LYS A 98 8.83 -6.53 8.86
CA LYS A 98 9.90 -6.37 7.85
C LYS A 98 9.74 -5.11 6.99
N LEU A 99 8.67 -4.33 7.19
CA LEU A 99 8.45 -3.10 6.44
C LEU A 99 9.24 -1.95 7.05
N ASP A 100 9.65 -1.00 6.21
CA ASP A 100 10.07 0.32 6.67
C ASP A 100 8.94 0.95 7.50
N THR A 101 9.30 1.64 8.58
CA THR A 101 8.38 2.47 9.38
C THR A 101 7.73 3.56 8.52
N HIS A 102 6.68 4.23 9.01
CA HIS A 102 6.09 5.34 8.27
C HIS A 102 7.10 6.46 7.98
N SER A 103 7.91 6.83 8.96
CA SER A 103 8.94 7.86 8.83
C SER A 103 10.00 7.51 7.78
N GLU A 104 10.51 6.27 7.79
CA GLU A 104 11.47 5.80 6.78
C GLU A 104 10.85 5.80 5.37
N PHE A 105 9.58 5.41 5.25
CA PHE A 105 8.87 5.46 3.97
C PHE A 105 8.63 6.89 3.48
N GLU A 106 8.37 7.85 4.36
CA GLU A 106 8.26 9.28 3.98
C GLU A 106 9.59 9.84 3.49
N VAL A 107 10.71 9.48 4.12
CA VAL A 107 12.05 9.83 3.64
C VAL A 107 12.26 9.28 2.23
N TYR A 108 11.98 7.99 2.01
CA TYR A 108 12.06 7.36 0.69
C TYR A 108 11.18 8.08 -0.36
N LEU A 109 9.94 8.40 0.00
CA LEU A 109 9.03 9.15 -0.89
C LEU A 109 9.60 10.52 -1.27
N ASN A 110 10.14 11.25 -0.30
CA ASN A 110 10.71 12.57 -0.56
C ASN A 110 11.97 12.49 -1.43
N GLU A 111 12.86 11.53 -1.18
CA GLU A 111 14.05 11.32 -2.00
C GLU A 111 13.70 10.99 -3.46
N ARG A 112 12.74 10.10 -3.68
CA ARG A 112 12.34 9.65 -5.03
C ARG A 112 11.42 10.64 -5.74
N HIS A 113 10.55 11.33 -5.02
CA HIS A 113 9.43 12.09 -5.59
C HIS A 113 9.34 13.55 -5.12
N GLY A 114 10.30 14.06 -4.35
CA GLY A 114 10.33 15.43 -3.81
C GLY A 114 10.17 16.55 -4.84
N ARG A 115 10.55 16.31 -6.10
CA ARG A 115 10.39 17.29 -7.20
C ARG A 115 8.94 17.46 -7.68
N LYS A 116 8.00 16.58 -7.29
CA LYS A 116 6.59 16.64 -7.69
C LYS A 116 5.82 17.68 -6.85
N ARG A 117 6.18 18.95 -6.99
CA ARG A 117 5.65 20.07 -6.18
C ARG A 117 4.12 20.10 -6.09
N SER A 118 3.41 19.80 -7.19
CA SER A 118 1.94 19.77 -7.21
C SER A 118 1.33 18.66 -6.36
N PHE A 119 2.04 17.55 -6.12
CA PHE A 119 1.61 16.52 -5.19
C PHE A 119 1.80 17.00 -3.74
N TRP A 120 3.01 17.48 -3.42
CA TRP A 120 3.37 17.93 -2.06
C TRP A 120 2.52 19.12 -1.59
N ALA A 121 2.02 19.97 -2.50
CA ALA A 121 1.11 21.06 -2.18
C ALA A 121 -0.31 20.61 -1.74
N LEU A 122 -0.64 19.31 -1.81
CA LEU A 122 -1.95 18.75 -1.41
C LEU A 122 -1.96 18.11 -0.02
N LEU A 123 -0.78 17.95 0.59
CA LEU A 123 -0.62 17.35 1.92
C LEU A 123 -0.90 18.40 2.99
#